data_AF-A0A2N2WL92-F1
#
_entry.id   AF-A0A2N2WL92-F1
#
_cell.length_a   1.000
_cell.length_b   1.000
_cell.length_c   1.000
_cell.angle_alpha   90.00
_cell.angle_beta   90.00
_cell.angle_gamma   90.00
#
_symmetry.space_group_name_H-M   'P 1'
#
loop_
_entity.id
_entity.type
_entity.pdbx_description
1 polymer ?
#
loop_
_entity_poly.entity_id
_entity_poly.type
_entity_poly.pdbx_seq_one_letter_code
_entity_poly.pdbx_strand_id
1 'polypeptide(L)'
;MKRLFLTFGFIITILMAFADSPLTSTPFHTAYEGVAEVKAAVSANGELNIDLMEFLSSKNPIAYKMAIINAIGWAFEGHNNYDRYKSFLGEKTGKGKLKAENLLCLAYLKALDNYFDCVDALKIADEALALNPKSYTFNIIHALIKAQVLFDTDWCALYQATDNVRKRPDLKSDMNDGAIYIIFDYMDLYKTECGK
;
A
#
# COMPACT_ATOMS: atom_id res chain seq x y z
N MET A 1 62.98 -8.59 -20.56
CA MET A 1 61.97 -7.61 -21.03
C MET A 1 60.76 -7.69 -20.12
N LYS A 2 60.28 -6.53 -19.62
CA LYS A 2 59.37 -6.37 -18.49
C LYS A 2 57.96 -6.91 -18.80
N ARG A 3 57.38 -7.72 -17.91
CA ARG A 3 55.99 -8.17 -17.98
C ARG A 3 55.09 -7.04 -17.46
N LEU A 4 54.23 -6.50 -18.32
CA LEU A 4 53.25 -5.47 -17.96
C LEU A 4 52.02 -6.18 -17.35
N PHE A 5 51.79 -6.02 -16.05
CA PHE A 5 50.53 -6.43 -15.42
C PHE A 5 49.52 -5.30 -15.57
N LEU A 6 48.47 -5.52 -16.38
CA LEU A 6 47.30 -4.65 -16.44
C LEU A 6 46.31 -5.11 -15.37
N THR A 7 46.29 -4.42 -14.23
CA THR A 7 45.22 -4.53 -13.23
C THR A 7 44.01 -3.73 -13.70
N PHE A 8 42.95 -4.42 -14.10
CA PHE A 8 41.65 -3.82 -14.38
C PHE A 8 40.95 -3.56 -13.04
N GLY A 9 40.91 -2.31 -12.59
CA GLY A 9 40.17 -1.90 -11.41
C GLY A 9 38.67 -1.87 -11.70
N PHE A 10 37.93 -2.82 -11.15
CA PHE A 10 36.47 -2.85 -11.22
C PHE A 10 35.92 -1.82 -10.23
N ILE A 11 35.55 -0.63 -10.71
CA ILE A 11 34.83 0.37 -9.90
C ILE A 11 33.38 -0.10 -9.82
N ILE A 12 33.00 -0.72 -8.70
CA ILE A 12 31.60 -0.98 -8.37
C ILE A 12 30.99 0.34 -7.95
N THR A 13 30.34 1.04 -8.88
CA THR A 13 29.39 2.08 -8.51
C THR A 13 28.17 1.38 -7.92
N ILE A 14 27.98 1.48 -6.61
CA ILE A 14 26.75 1.07 -5.95
C ILE A 14 25.67 2.05 -6.41
N LEU A 15 25.00 1.74 -7.52
CA LEU A 15 23.68 2.30 -7.77
C LEU A 15 22.80 1.78 -6.64
N MET A 16 22.28 2.67 -5.80
CA MET A 16 21.25 2.29 -4.84
C MET A 16 20.02 1.88 -5.65
N ALA A 17 19.92 0.59 -5.93
CA ALA A 17 18.70 -0.01 -6.44
C ALA A 17 17.73 -0.02 -5.27
N PHE A 18 16.70 0.82 -5.33
CA PHE A 18 15.52 0.66 -4.49
C PHE A 18 14.81 -0.60 -4.97
N ALA A 19 15.27 -1.76 -4.49
CA ALA A 19 14.74 -3.07 -4.90
C ALA A 19 13.32 -3.29 -4.38
N ASP A 20 12.94 -2.55 -3.33
CA ASP A 20 11.64 -2.66 -2.69
C ASP A 20 10.75 -1.50 -3.15
N SER A 21 9.44 -1.72 -3.24
CA SER A 21 8.47 -0.77 -3.79
C SER A 21 7.58 -0.14 -2.70
N PRO A 22 6.87 0.98 -2.96
CA PRO A 22 6.02 1.64 -1.97
C PRO A 22 5.06 0.72 -1.19
N LEU A 23 4.33 -0.17 -1.88
CA LEU A 23 3.36 -1.05 -1.22
C LEU A 23 4.00 -2.20 -0.45
N THR A 24 5.17 -2.66 -0.90
CA THR A 24 5.84 -3.86 -0.38
C THR A 24 6.78 -3.56 0.78
N SER A 25 7.11 -2.27 0.99
CA SER A 25 8.11 -1.79 1.96
C SER A 25 7.54 -0.93 3.09
N THR A 26 6.22 -0.83 3.18
CA THR A 26 5.53 -0.02 4.21
C THR A 26 4.70 -0.92 5.12
N PRO A 27 5.33 -1.71 6.03
CA PRO A 27 4.64 -2.65 6.91
C PRO A 27 3.95 -1.93 8.09
N PHE A 28 3.07 -0.97 7.79
CA PHE A 28 2.40 -0.13 8.78
C PHE A 28 1.41 -0.90 9.67
N HIS A 29 1.07 -2.14 9.30
CA HIS A 29 0.27 -3.04 10.14
C HIS A 29 0.92 -3.34 11.49
N THR A 30 2.26 -3.24 11.59
CA THR A 30 3.01 -3.44 12.84
C THR A 30 2.60 -2.46 13.94
N ALA A 31 2.16 -1.25 13.58
CA ALA A 31 1.59 -0.29 14.53
C ALA A 31 0.21 -0.68 15.08
N TYR A 32 -0.40 -1.76 14.57
CA TYR A 32 -1.70 -2.30 14.97
C TYR A 32 -1.60 -3.71 15.54
N GLU A 33 -0.42 -4.18 15.95
CA GLU A 33 -0.25 -5.51 16.54
C GLU A 33 -1.13 -5.75 17.77
N GLY A 34 -1.64 -4.72 18.44
CA GLY A 34 -2.62 -4.86 19.52
C GLY A 34 -4.01 -5.34 19.07
N VAL A 35 -4.33 -5.29 17.78
CA VAL A 35 -5.65 -5.66 17.22
C VAL A 35 -5.66 -7.15 16.86
N ALA A 36 -6.63 -7.90 17.39
CA ALA A 36 -6.69 -9.36 17.25
C ALA A 36 -6.77 -9.79 15.76
N GLU A 37 -7.54 -9.08 14.95
CA GLU A 37 -7.72 -9.39 13.54
C GLU A 37 -6.48 -9.05 12.71
N VAL A 38 -5.67 -8.08 13.13
CA VAL A 38 -4.35 -7.82 12.51
C VAL A 38 -3.40 -8.98 12.81
N LYS A 39 -3.38 -9.51 14.05
CA LYS A 39 -2.59 -10.71 14.36
C LYS A 39 -3.04 -11.93 13.57
N ALA A 40 -4.36 -12.10 13.42
CA ALA A 40 -4.94 -13.17 12.62
C ALA A 40 -4.51 -13.06 11.15
N ALA A 41 -4.51 -11.85 10.59
CA ALA A 41 -4.04 -11.56 9.24
C ALA A 41 -2.55 -11.91 9.04
N VAL A 42 -1.67 -11.53 9.98
CA VAL A 42 -0.25 -11.91 9.94
C VAL A 42 -0.07 -13.43 9.91
N SER A 43 -0.94 -14.17 10.60
CA SER A 43 -0.89 -15.64 10.68
C SER A 43 -1.62 -16.33 9.53
N ALA A 44 -2.20 -15.59 8.59
CA ALA A 44 -3.06 -16.13 7.53
C ALA A 44 -2.30 -16.60 6.29
N ASN A 45 -0.96 -16.51 6.28
CA ASN A 45 -0.10 -16.89 5.15
C ASN A 45 -0.54 -16.25 3.82
N GLY A 46 -0.94 -14.97 3.86
CA GLY A 46 -1.36 -14.24 2.69
C GLY A 46 -2.81 -14.48 2.25
N GLU A 47 -3.58 -15.31 2.94
CA GLU A 47 -4.96 -15.60 2.54
C GLU A 47 -6.01 -14.83 3.36
N LEU A 48 -6.90 -14.13 2.66
CA LEU A 48 -8.05 -13.48 3.29
C LEU A 48 -9.17 -14.50 3.56
N ASN A 49 -9.23 -14.98 4.80
CA ASN A 49 -10.28 -15.91 5.25
C ASN A 49 -11.63 -15.21 5.49
N ILE A 50 -12.68 -16.00 5.77
CA ILE A 50 -14.05 -15.50 5.94
C ILE A 50 -14.18 -14.50 7.10
N ASP A 51 -13.55 -14.75 8.24
CA ASP A 51 -13.61 -13.89 9.43
C ASP A 51 -12.99 -12.51 9.14
N LEU A 52 -11.86 -12.49 8.41
CA LEU A 52 -11.23 -11.26 7.97
C LEU A 52 -12.10 -10.52 6.95
N MET A 53 -12.70 -11.21 5.98
CA MET A 53 -13.65 -10.58 5.03
C MET A 53 -14.89 -10.01 5.73
N GLU A 54 -15.40 -10.69 6.75
CA GLU A 54 -16.48 -10.19 7.60
C GLU A 54 -16.06 -8.91 8.33
N PHE A 55 -14.87 -8.90 8.91
CA PHE A 55 -14.31 -7.71 9.54
C PHE A 55 -14.17 -6.55 8.55
N LEU A 56 -13.59 -6.80 7.36
CA LEU A 56 -13.41 -5.78 6.31
C LEU A 56 -14.75 -5.20 5.83
N SER A 57 -15.82 -6.00 5.76
CA SER A 57 -17.14 -5.55 5.31
C SER A 57 -18.00 -4.88 6.40
N SER A 58 -17.55 -4.92 7.66
CA SER A 58 -18.28 -4.39 8.82
C SER A 58 -18.17 -2.86 8.96
N LYS A 59 -18.65 -2.30 10.07
CA LYS A 59 -18.53 -0.86 10.41
C LYS A 59 -17.22 -0.52 11.15
N ASN A 60 -16.26 -1.44 11.21
CA ASN A 60 -15.00 -1.24 11.92
C ASN A 60 -14.17 -0.07 11.32
N PRO A 61 -13.28 0.54 12.12
CA PRO A 61 -12.45 1.65 11.66
C PRO A 61 -11.67 1.31 10.38
N ILE A 62 -11.64 2.25 9.42
CA ILE A 62 -10.98 2.02 8.14
C ILE A 62 -9.48 1.72 8.31
N ALA A 63 -8.80 2.36 9.26
CA ALA A 63 -7.40 2.10 9.54
C ALA A 63 -7.12 0.63 9.92
N TYR A 64 -8.02 0.00 10.69
CA TYR A 64 -7.86 -1.42 11.04
C TYR A 64 -8.05 -2.32 9.82
N LYS A 65 -8.99 -1.97 8.94
CA LYS A 65 -9.18 -2.69 7.67
C LYS A 65 -7.95 -2.61 6.78
N MET A 66 -7.34 -1.43 6.67
CA MET A 66 -6.11 -1.22 5.89
C MET A 66 -4.92 -1.93 6.52
N ALA A 67 -4.82 -1.95 7.85
CA ALA A 67 -3.79 -2.69 8.58
C ALA A 67 -3.92 -4.20 8.39
N ILE A 68 -5.14 -4.75 8.38
CA ILE A 68 -5.38 -6.17 8.05
C ILE A 68 -4.89 -6.49 6.64
N ILE A 69 -5.23 -5.67 5.65
CA ILE A 69 -4.80 -5.89 4.26
C ILE A 69 -3.27 -5.78 4.14
N ASN A 70 -2.65 -4.81 4.81
CA ASN A 70 -1.20 -4.67 4.84
C ASN A 70 -0.51 -5.85 5.57
N ALA A 71 -1.13 -6.41 6.60
CA ALA A 71 -0.65 -7.61 7.31
C ALA A 71 -0.79 -8.90 6.49
N ILE A 72 -1.84 -9.01 5.68
CA ILE A 72 -1.97 -10.09 4.68
C ILE A 72 -0.82 -10.00 3.68
N GLY A 73 -0.48 -8.78 3.26
CA GLY A 73 0.69 -8.52 2.43
C GLY A 73 0.50 -8.93 0.98
N TRP A 74 1.62 -9.27 0.35
CA TRP A 74 1.74 -9.58 -1.08
C TRP A 74 2.58 -10.83 -1.30
N ALA A 75 2.45 -11.42 -2.47
CA ALA A 75 3.35 -12.45 -2.99
C ALA A 75 3.60 -12.19 -4.48
N PHE A 76 4.71 -12.71 -5.01
CA PHE A 76 5.08 -12.53 -6.41
C PHE A 76 3.97 -13.00 -7.38
N GLU A 77 3.34 -14.14 -7.07
CA GLU A 77 2.21 -14.69 -7.85
C GLU A 77 0.85 -14.07 -7.48
N GLY A 78 0.83 -13.14 -6.52
CA GLY A 78 -0.40 -12.63 -5.88
C GLY A 78 -1.07 -13.65 -4.96
N HIS A 79 -2.10 -13.21 -4.25
CA HIS A 79 -2.91 -14.07 -3.36
C HIS A 79 -4.34 -14.28 -3.84
N ASN A 80 -4.74 -13.57 -4.89
CA ASN A 80 -6.11 -13.54 -5.43
C ASN A 80 -7.16 -13.07 -4.40
N ASN A 81 -6.74 -12.24 -3.43
CA ASN A 81 -7.62 -11.77 -2.37
C ASN A 81 -8.62 -10.71 -2.85
N TYR A 82 -8.29 -9.97 -3.91
CA TYR A 82 -9.21 -9.04 -4.56
C TYR A 82 -10.46 -9.76 -5.06
N ASP A 83 -10.30 -10.85 -5.84
CA ASP A 83 -11.45 -11.58 -6.38
C ASP A 83 -12.21 -12.34 -5.28
N ARG A 84 -11.50 -12.90 -4.28
CA ARG A 84 -12.14 -13.50 -3.10
C ARG A 84 -13.04 -12.49 -2.37
N TYR A 85 -12.51 -11.31 -2.03
CA TYR A 85 -13.26 -10.28 -1.31
C TYR A 85 -14.39 -9.69 -2.16
N LYS A 86 -14.15 -9.48 -3.47
CA LYS A 86 -15.18 -9.02 -4.41
C LYS A 86 -16.36 -9.99 -4.49
N SER A 87 -16.07 -11.28 -4.55
CA SER A 87 -17.09 -12.34 -4.59
C SER A 87 -17.90 -12.37 -3.29
N PHE A 88 -17.21 -12.34 -2.14
CA PHE A 88 -17.84 -12.24 -0.83
C PHE A 88 -18.76 -11.02 -0.70
N LEU A 89 -18.32 -9.83 -1.16
CA LEU A 89 -19.16 -8.63 -1.16
C LEU A 89 -20.38 -8.76 -2.06
N GLY A 90 -20.26 -9.40 -3.23
CA GLY A 90 -21.35 -9.65 -4.16
C GLY A 90 -22.45 -10.50 -3.54
N GLU A 91 -22.07 -11.57 -2.84
CA GLU A 91 -22.99 -12.44 -2.10
C GLU A 91 -23.66 -11.70 -0.92
N LYS A 92 -22.88 -10.89 -0.18
CA LYS A 92 -23.35 -10.20 1.02
C LYS A 92 -24.23 -8.98 0.75
N THR A 93 -23.95 -8.23 -0.31
CA THR A 93 -24.57 -6.90 -0.56
C THR A 93 -25.49 -6.86 -1.79
N GLY A 94 -25.49 -7.89 -2.64
CA GLY A 94 -26.27 -7.93 -3.87
C GLY A 94 -25.80 -6.91 -4.92
N LYS A 95 -26.69 -6.46 -5.81
CA LYS A 95 -26.38 -5.56 -6.95
C LYS A 95 -26.32 -4.06 -6.57
N GLY A 96 -26.06 -3.73 -5.31
CA GLY A 96 -26.03 -2.35 -4.81
C GLY A 96 -24.69 -1.65 -5.02
N LYS A 97 -24.67 -0.32 -4.87
CA LYS A 97 -23.41 0.44 -4.79
C LYS A 97 -22.63 0.04 -3.54
N LEU A 98 -21.34 -0.23 -3.71
CA LEU A 98 -20.45 -0.53 -2.59
C LEU A 98 -20.17 0.73 -1.76
N LYS A 99 -19.94 0.52 -0.46
CA LYS A 99 -19.49 1.58 0.45
C LYS A 99 -18.05 1.98 0.13
N ALA A 100 -17.70 3.23 0.45
CA ALA A 100 -16.37 3.79 0.24
C ALA A 100 -15.27 2.89 0.84
N GLU A 101 -15.48 2.37 2.05
CA GLU A 101 -14.52 1.51 2.75
C GLU A 101 -14.30 0.18 2.03
N ASN A 102 -15.36 -0.38 1.43
CA ASN A 102 -15.26 -1.63 0.68
C ASN A 102 -14.51 -1.42 -0.64
N LEU A 103 -14.73 -0.27 -1.29
CA LEU A 103 -13.97 0.11 -2.48
C LEU A 103 -12.48 0.31 -2.15
N LEU A 104 -12.15 0.98 -1.04
CA LEU A 104 -10.75 1.14 -0.64
C LEU A 104 -10.09 -0.21 -0.32
N CYS A 105 -10.80 -1.14 0.34
CA CYS A 105 -10.32 -2.50 0.56
C CYS A 105 -10.05 -3.24 -0.76
N LEU A 106 -10.99 -3.16 -1.71
CA LEU A 106 -10.81 -3.77 -3.04
C LEU A 106 -9.62 -3.17 -3.79
N ALA A 107 -9.47 -1.84 -3.76
CA ALA A 107 -8.35 -1.17 -4.39
C ALA A 107 -7.02 -1.65 -3.83
N TYR A 108 -6.90 -1.69 -2.49
CA TYR A 108 -5.63 -2.05 -1.86
C TYR A 108 -5.29 -3.54 -2.04
N LEU A 109 -6.28 -4.43 -1.93
CA LEU A 109 -6.11 -5.85 -2.24
C LEU A 109 -5.69 -6.05 -3.71
N LYS A 110 -6.33 -5.35 -4.65
CA LYS A 110 -5.97 -5.44 -6.08
C LYS A 110 -4.54 -4.99 -6.33
N ALA A 111 -4.11 -3.93 -5.66
CA ALA A 111 -2.75 -3.42 -5.76
C ALA A 111 -1.72 -4.42 -5.18
N LEU A 112 -2.05 -5.12 -4.08
CA LEU A 112 -1.15 -6.12 -3.49
C LEU A 112 -1.15 -7.46 -4.25
N ASP A 113 -2.26 -7.84 -4.88
CA ASP A 113 -2.34 -9.02 -5.75
C ASP A 113 -1.51 -8.87 -7.03
N ASN A 114 -1.35 -7.65 -7.53
CA ASN A 114 -0.49 -7.34 -8.67
C ASN A 114 0.19 -5.98 -8.52
N TYR A 115 1.20 -5.91 -7.66
CA TYR A 115 1.91 -4.66 -7.37
C TYR A 115 2.77 -4.16 -8.55
N PHE A 116 2.94 -4.98 -9.60
CA PHE A 116 3.58 -4.59 -10.86
C PHE A 116 2.68 -3.72 -11.75
N ASP A 117 1.34 -3.84 -11.63
CA ASP A 117 0.39 -3.00 -12.36
C ASP A 117 -0.79 -2.58 -11.46
N CYS A 118 -0.67 -1.36 -10.94
CA CYS A 118 -1.63 -0.77 -10.03
C CYS A 118 -2.60 0.21 -10.69
N VAL A 119 -2.63 0.35 -12.01
CA VAL A 119 -3.45 1.38 -12.69
C VAL A 119 -4.95 1.19 -12.40
N ASP A 120 -5.45 -0.05 -12.50
CA ASP A 120 -6.84 -0.33 -12.22
C ASP A 120 -7.16 -0.28 -10.72
N ALA A 121 -6.20 -0.63 -9.86
CA ALA A 121 -6.35 -0.46 -8.42
C ALA A 121 -6.49 1.04 -8.06
N LEU A 122 -5.71 1.90 -8.70
CA LEU A 122 -5.77 3.35 -8.50
C LEU A 122 -7.14 3.92 -8.89
N LYS A 123 -7.73 3.47 -10.01
CA LYS A 123 -9.09 3.89 -10.40
C LYS A 123 -10.14 3.55 -9.34
N ILE A 124 -10.06 2.36 -8.74
CA ILE A 124 -10.97 1.97 -7.64
C ILE A 124 -10.70 2.84 -6.40
N ALA A 125 -9.43 3.14 -6.11
CA ALA A 125 -9.06 4.03 -5.01
C ALA A 125 -9.57 5.46 -5.24
N ASP A 126 -9.57 5.97 -6.48
CA ASP A 126 -10.13 7.28 -6.85
C ASP A 126 -11.62 7.34 -6.50
N GLU A 127 -12.38 6.30 -6.85
CA GLU A 127 -13.80 6.20 -6.51
C GLU A 127 -14.03 6.13 -4.99
N ALA A 128 -13.21 5.34 -4.28
CA ALA A 128 -13.28 5.24 -2.83
C ALA A 128 -13.01 6.59 -2.15
N LEU A 129 -11.96 7.29 -2.58
CA LEU A 129 -11.55 8.59 -2.05
C LEU A 129 -12.59 9.68 -2.34
N ALA A 130 -13.21 9.67 -3.53
CA ALA A 130 -14.27 10.62 -3.88
C ALA A 130 -15.47 10.54 -2.92
N LEU A 131 -15.74 9.36 -2.36
CA LEU A 131 -16.82 9.15 -1.40
C LEU A 131 -16.43 9.52 0.05
N ASN A 132 -15.13 9.54 0.37
CA ASN A 132 -14.63 9.91 1.70
C ASN A 132 -13.34 10.76 1.65
N PRO A 133 -13.40 11.98 1.10
CA PRO A 133 -12.21 12.77 0.79
C PRO A 133 -11.50 13.36 2.01
N LYS A 134 -12.15 13.33 3.18
CA LYS A 134 -11.63 13.92 4.42
C LYS A 134 -10.96 12.92 5.35
N SER A 135 -11.03 11.62 5.07
CA SER A 135 -10.31 10.62 5.87
C SER A 135 -8.82 10.64 5.54
N TYR A 136 -7.97 10.74 6.56
CA TYR A 136 -6.52 10.62 6.38
C TYR A 136 -6.15 9.24 5.80
N THR A 137 -6.74 8.18 6.34
CA THR A 137 -6.53 6.80 5.89
C THR A 137 -6.85 6.62 4.40
N PHE A 138 -7.99 7.15 3.92
CA PHE A 138 -8.31 7.08 2.49
C PHE A 138 -7.27 7.79 1.63
N ASN A 139 -6.84 8.99 2.04
CA ASN A 139 -5.87 9.77 1.28
C ASN A 139 -4.50 9.08 1.25
N ILE A 140 -4.00 8.55 2.36
CA ILE A 140 -2.66 7.96 2.40
C ILE A 140 -2.60 6.60 1.69
N ILE A 141 -3.64 5.76 1.78
CA ILE A 141 -3.69 4.49 1.03
C ILE A 141 -3.81 4.74 -0.47
N HIS A 142 -4.66 5.69 -0.88
CA HIS A 142 -4.71 6.14 -2.28
C HIS A 142 -3.34 6.61 -2.76
N ALA A 143 -2.66 7.44 -1.97
CA ALA A 143 -1.33 7.95 -2.30
C ALA A 143 -0.27 6.84 -2.40
N LEU A 144 -0.34 5.80 -1.58
CA LEU A 144 0.56 4.63 -1.67
C LEU A 144 0.32 3.83 -2.95
N ILE A 145 -0.94 3.60 -3.34
CA ILE A 145 -1.27 2.93 -4.61
C ILE A 145 -0.80 3.79 -5.79
N LYS A 146 -1.00 5.12 -5.72
CA LYS A 146 -0.51 6.06 -6.73
C LYS A 146 1.02 6.07 -6.81
N ALA A 147 1.70 6.05 -5.67
CA ALA A 147 3.15 5.95 -5.59
C ALA A 147 3.64 4.68 -6.29
N GLN A 148 2.97 3.54 -6.09
CA GLN A 148 3.30 2.30 -6.80
C GLN A 148 3.16 2.42 -8.32
N VAL A 149 2.10 3.07 -8.82
CA VAL A 149 1.93 3.34 -10.27
C VAL A 149 3.10 4.18 -10.82
N LEU A 150 3.63 5.11 -10.02
CA LEU A 150 4.70 6.02 -10.41
C LEU A 150 6.10 5.42 -10.24
N PHE A 151 6.22 4.24 -9.64
CA PHE A 151 7.48 3.65 -9.17
C PHE A 151 8.53 3.48 -10.26
N ASP A 152 8.14 3.06 -11.46
CA ASP A 152 9.08 2.86 -12.57
C ASP A 152 9.21 4.08 -13.50
N THR A 153 8.60 5.22 -13.16
CA THR A 153 8.45 6.35 -14.09
C THR A 153 8.91 7.71 -13.54
N ASP A 154 8.48 8.10 -12.35
CA ASP A 154 8.77 9.43 -11.79
C ASP A 154 8.87 9.36 -10.26
N TRP A 155 10.11 9.26 -9.77
CA TRP A 155 10.37 9.13 -8.34
C TRP A 155 10.10 10.40 -7.55
N CYS A 156 10.17 11.58 -8.17
CA CYS A 156 9.75 12.80 -7.50
C CYS A 156 8.22 12.82 -7.34
N ALA A 157 7.47 12.52 -8.40
CA ALA A 157 6.02 12.47 -8.33
C ALA A 157 5.53 11.37 -7.36
N LEU A 158 6.23 10.24 -7.29
CA LEU A 158 6.01 9.18 -6.31
C LEU A 158 6.14 9.71 -4.88
N TYR A 159 7.25 10.37 -4.56
CA TYR A 159 7.46 10.98 -3.25
C TYR A 159 6.35 11.99 -2.94
N GLN A 160 6.07 12.89 -3.89
CA GLN A 160 5.06 13.93 -3.74
C GLN A 160 3.65 13.35 -3.53
N ALA A 161 3.34 12.17 -4.07
CA ALA A 161 2.03 11.55 -3.90
C ALA A 161 1.68 11.38 -2.42
N THR A 162 2.62 10.89 -1.60
CA THR A 162 2.42 10.69 -0.16
C THR A 162 2.73 11.95 0.65
N ASP A 163 3.77 12.70 0.28
CA ASP A 163 4.17 13.95 0.97
C ASP A 163 3.06 15.02 0.93
N ASN A 164 2.28 15.08 -0.14
CA ASN A 164 1.13 15.97 -0.23
C ASN A 164 0.04 15.65 0.79
N VAL A 165 -0.09 14.41 1.26
CA VAL A 165 -1.11 14.01 2.25
C VAL A 165 -0.78 14.58 3.64
N ARG A 166 0.47 14.49 4.10
CA ARG A 166 0.87 15.03 5.42
C ARG A 166 0.80 16.56 5.50
N LYS A 167 0.77 17.25 4.37
CA LYS A 167 0.62 18.71 4.27
C LYS A 167 -0.85 19.18 4.34
N ARG A 168 -1.80 18.26 4.52
CA ARG A 168 -3.24 18.55 4.55
C ARG A 168 -3.78 18.56 5.98
N PRO A 169 -3.77 19.71 6.69
CA PRO A 169 -4.28 19.81 8.05
C PRO A 169 -5.80 19.67 8.16
N ASP A 170 -6.51 19.70 7.02
CA ASP A 170 -7.96 19.56 6.95
C ASP A 170 -8.45 18.10 6.94
N LEU A 171 -7.54 17.12 6.92
CA LEU A 171 -7.89 15.71 6.98
C LEU A 171 -8.19 15.29 8.42
N LYS A 172 -9.22 14.47 8.58
CA LYS A 172 -9.53 13.79 9.84
C LYS A 172 -8.43 12.79 10.14
N SER A 173 -7.74 12.98 11.26
CA SER A 173 -6.82 11.98 11.79
C SER A 173 -7.60 10.73 12.22
N ASP A 174 -7.53 9.69 11.40
CA ASP A 174 -8.20 8.40 11.63
C ASP A 174 -7.28 7.20 11.40
N MET A 175 -5.96 7.44 11.37
CA MET A 175 -4.88 6.46 11.30
C MET A 175 -3.95 6.64 12.51
N ASN A 176 -3.39 5.55 13.01
CA ASN A 176 -2.41 5.55 14.10
C ASN A 176 -1.11 6.29 13.70
N ASP A 177 -0.58 7.15 14.58
CA ASP A 177 0.63 7.94 14.31
C ASP A 177 1.88 7.09 14.04
N GLY A 178 2.00 5.92 14.67
CA GLY A 178 3.08 4.97 14.40
C GLY A 178 2.97 4.35 12.99
N ALA A 179 1.76 4.09 12.52
CA ALA A 179 1.52 3.65 11.14
C ALA A 179 1.91 4.74 10.14
N ILE A 180 1.54 6.00 10.45
CA ILE A 180 1.92 7.18 9.66
C ILE A 180 3.45 7.32 9.61
N TYR A 181 4.13 7.16 10.76
CA TYR A 181 5.58 7.19 10.84
C TYR A 181 6.21 6.14 9.92
N ILE A 182 5.80 4.87 10.01
CA ILE A 182 6.33 3.77 9.18
C ILE A 182 6.18 4.06 7.69
N ILE A 183 5.02 4.59 7.27
CA ILE A 183 4.78 4.97 5.88
C ILE A 183 5.81 6.01 5.44
N PHE A 184 5.97 7.10 6.19
CA PHE A 184 6.86 8.19 5.78
C PHE A 184 8.34 7.88 5.96
N ASP A 185 8.72 7.03 6.91
CA ASP A 185 10.10 6.58 7.10
C ASP A 185 10.65 5.96 5.81
N TYR A 186 9.83 5.14 5.14
CA TYR A 186 10.18 4.59 3.84
C TYR A 186 9.97 5.58 2.68
N MET A 187 8.82 6.27 2.62
CA MET A 187 8.52 7.15 1.48
C MET A 187 9.47 8.35 1.38
N ASP A 188 10.01 8.84 2.50
CA ASP A 188 10.98 9.94 2.52
C ASP A 188 12.34 9.57 1.92
N LEU A 189 12.63 8.28 1.69
CA LEU A 189 13.83 7.85 0.94
C LEU A 189 13.87 8.42 -0.48
N TYR A 190 12.71 8.66 -1.09
CA TYR A 190 12.57 9.22 -2.44
C TYR A 190 12.63 10.76 -2.49
N LYS A 191 12.73 11.43 -1.34
CA LYS A 191 12.71 12.90 -1.25
C LYS A 191 13.81 13.56 -2.08
N THR A 192 14.97 12.92 -2.17
CA THR A 192 16.14 13.45 -2.91
C THR A 192 15.92 13.50 -4.42
N GLU A 193 14.89 12.82 -4.93
CA GLU A 193 14.59 12.76 -6.37
C GLU A 193 13.91 14.03 -6.88
N CYS A 194 13.35 14.88 -6.00
CA CYS A 194 12.66 16.12 -6.39
C CYS A 194 13.57 17.33 -6.65
N GLY A 195 14.89 17.16 -6.56
CA GLY A 195 15.87 18.22 -6.82
C GLY A 195 16.90 17.85 -7.89
N LYS A 196 16.65 16.78 -8.65
CA LYS A 196 17.51 16.30 -9.74
C LYS A 196 17.01 16.80 -11.09
#